data_AF-A0AAP0WR06-F1
#
_entry.id   AF-A0AAP0WR06-F1
#
_cell.length_a   1.000
_cell.length_b   1.000
_cell.length_c   1.000
_cell.angle_alpha   90.00
_cell.angle_beta   90.00
_cell.angle_gamma   90.00
#
_symmetry.space_group_name_H-M   'P 1'
#
loop_
_entity.id
_entity.type
_entity.pdbx_description
1 polymer ?
#
loop_
_entity_poly.entity_id
_entity_poly.type
_entity_poly.pdbx_seq_one_letter_code
_entity_poly.pdbx_strand_id
1 'polypeptide(L)'
;MCNVVDIKDALLVFQDMLLEDVEPNQCTLTSVLTACAQLGALDQGRWVHGYIDRTNLQVNSTLGTALIDMYAKCGCIEKALLAFEKLPVKDVYPWTAMINGLAMHGDALTSLSLFSCMLRSGVQPNKVTFIGVLSACSHGGLVDEGREFFGSMSRNYYLEPNVNHYGCMVDLLGRAGHFDEAMKLIEDMPMEPTPGIWGALFGSCMIHKAFELGERIGKHLIKLQPHHSGRYVLLANLYSTCQKWEAAAHVRKLMKGKGVGKTPGCSWIEMSGEIHEFISFDKSHTESNDVYAMLDRIIVELKLAGYVPDSNILEFDNDGF
;
A
#
# COMPACT_ATOMS: atom_id res chain seq x y z
N MET A 1 10.04 9.05 -3.08
CA MET A 1 10.36 8.13 -4.19
C MET A 1 11.63 7.41 -3.78
N CYS A 2 11.53 6.21 -3.19
CA CYS A 2 12.63 5.25 -3.32
C CYS A 2 12.73 4.98 -4.82
N ASN A 3 13.88 5.23 -5.42
CA ASN A 3 13.99 5.29 -6.87
C ASN A 3 13.68 3.92 -7.46
N VAL A 4 12.63 3.85 -8.29
CA VAL A 4 12.33 2.67 -9.13
C VAL A 4 13.57 2.27 -9.95
N VAL A 5 14.46 3.24 -10.24
CA VAL A 5 15.78 3.04 -10.87
C VAL A 5 16.64 2.05 -10.07
N ASP A 6 16.86 2.29 -8.77
CA ASP A 6 17.72 1.44 -7.93
C ASP A 6 17.18 -0.01 -7.83
N ILE A 7 15.86 -0.19 -7.95
CA ILE A 7 15.19 -1.48 -7.85
C ILE A 7 15.29 -2.26 -9.18
N LYS A 8 15.22 -1.57 -10.32
CA LYS A 8 15.46 -2.15 -11.65
C LYS A 8 16.91 -2.59 -11.80
N ASP A 9 17.84 -1.76 -11.32
CA ASP A 9 19.28 -2.05 -11.35
C ASP A 9 19.61 -3.34 -10.59
N ALA A 10 18.92 -3.62 -9.46
CA ALA A 10 19.09 -4.86 -8.71
C ALA A 10 18.73 -6.12 -9.53
N LEU A 11 17.72 -6.04 -10.41
CA LEU A 11 17.33 -7.14 -11.29
C LEU A 11 18.33 -7.30 -12.45
N LEU A 12 18.84 -6.20 -13.00
CA LEU A 12 19.84 -6.22 -14.07
C LEU A 12 21.16 -6.81 -13.57
N VAL A 13 21.66 -6.37 -12.42
CA VAL A 13 22.89 -6.91 -11.82
C VAL A 13 22.75 -8.41 -11.52
N PHE A 14 21.56 -8.87 -11.13
CA PHE A 14 21.28 -10.29 -10.95
C PHE A 14 21.32 -11.07 -12.27
N GLN A 15 20.82 -10.50 -13.37
CA GLN A 15 20.93 -11.13 -14.69
C GLN A 15 22.38 -11.20 -15.15
N ASP A 16 23.16 -10.13 -14.99
CA ASP A 16 24.59 -10.09 -15.34
C ASP A 16 25.37 -11.14 -14.53
N MET A 17 25.08 -11.26 -13.23
CA MET A 17 25.68 -12.27 -12.35
C MET A 17 25.47 -13.70 -12.90
N LEU A 18 24.27 -14.00 -13.39
CA LEU A 18 23.95 -15.30 -13.97
C LEU A 18 24.61 -15.52 -15.35
N LEU A 19 24.76 -14.46 -16.15
CA LEU A 19 25.45 -14.52 -17.44
C LEU A 19 26.96 -14.71 -17.29
N GLU A 20 27.54 -14.24 -16.19
CA GLU A 20 28.95 -14.42 -15.83
C GLU A 20 29.23 -15.72 -15.05
N ASP A 21 28.27 -16.65 -14.98
CA ASP A 21 28.36 -17.93 -14.24
C ASP A 21 28.69 -17.75 -12.74
N VAL A 22 28.31 -16.61 -12.14
CA VAL A 22 28.49 -16.36 -10.71
C VAL A 22 27.24 -16.83 -9.95
N GLU A 23 27.41 -17.77 -9.02
CA GLU A 23 26.28 -18.34 -8.28
C GLU A 23 25.67 -17.35 -7.25
N PRO A 24 24.39 -16.98 -7.37
CA PRO A 24 23.69 -16.15 -6.39
C PRO A 24 23.59 -16.85 -5.04
N ASN A 25 23.97 -16.14 -3.98
CA ASN A 25 23.77 -16.60 -2.62
C ASN A 25 22.39 -16.18 -2.07
N GLN A 26 22.06 -16.65 -0.86
CA GLN A 26 20.79 -16.34 -0.21
C GLN A 26 20.53 -14.83 -0.04
N CYS A 27 21.57 -14.03 0.22
CA CYS A 27 21.43 -12.59 0.37
C CYS A 27 21.06 -11.95 -0.96
N THR A 28 21.72 -12.33 -2.06
CA THR A 28 21.39 -11.88 -3.41
C THR A 28 19.93 -12.21 -3.75
N LEU A 29 19.52 -13.46 -3.54
CA LEU A 29 18.16 -13.91 -3.84
C LEU A 29 17.11 -13.18 -3.00
N THR A 30 17.40 -12.91 -1.72
CA THR A 30 16.52 -12.13 -0.83
C THR A 30 16.35 -10.70 -1.35
N SER A 31 17.44 -10.06 -1.79
CA SER A 31 17.40 -8.71 -2.36
C SER A 31 16.60 -8.65 -3.66
N VAL A 32 16.80 -9.63 -4.55
CA VAL A 32 16.06 -9.74 -5.82
C VAL A 32 14.57 -9.97 -5.57
N LEU A 33 14.20 -10.86 -4.63
CA LEU A 33 12.80 -11.07 -4.26
C LEU A 33 12.16 -9.82 -3.66
N THR A 34 12.91 -9.07 -2.85
CA THR A 34 12.45 -7.78 -2.30
C THR A 34 12.22 -6.75 -3.42
N ALA A 35 13.11 -6.71 -4.42
CA ALA A 35 12.95 -5.87 -5.60
C ALA A 35 11.69 -6.26 -6.39
N CYS A 36 11.47 -7.55 -6.64
CA CYS A 36 10.26 -8.05 -7.28
C CYS A 36 9.00 -7.66 -6.51
N ALA A 37 9.02 -7.78 -5.18
CA ALA A 37 7.90 -7.42 -4.31
C ALA A 37 7.53 -5.93 -4.41
N GLN A 38 8.53 -5.05 -4.53
CA GLN A 38 8.33 -3.60 -4.65
C GLN A 38 7.87 -3.18 -6.05
N LEU A 39 8.30 -3.91 -7.08
CA LEU A 39 7.93 -3.65 -8.47
C LEU A 39 6.62 -4.33 -8.89
N GLY A 40 6.09 -5.27 -8.09
CA GLY A 40 4.99 -6.12 -8.53
C GLY A 40 5.40 -7.10 -9.64
N ALA A 41 6.68 -7.44 -9.72
CA ALA A 41 7.30 -8.20 -10.80
C ALA A 41 7.13 -9.72 -10.54
N LEU A 42 5.91 -10.21 -10.76
CA LEU A 42 5.49 -11.56 -10.36
C LEU A 42 6.20 -12.65 -11.16
N ASP A 43 6.45 -12.46 -12.45
CA ASP A 43 7.04 -13.51 -13.27
C ASP A 43 8.54 -13.66 -13.02
N GLN A 44 9.29 -12.57 -12.81
CA GLN A 44 10.66 -12.66 -12.29
C GLN A 44 10.68 -13.29 -10.90
N GLY A 45 9.76 -12.91 -10.01
CA GLY A 45 9.64 -13.52 -8.69
C GLY A 45 9.42 -15.05 -8.76
N ARG A 46 8.60 -15.53 -9.69
CA ARG A 46 8.39 -16.97 -9.96
C ARG A 46 9.64 -17.62 -10.53
N TRP A 47 10.34 -16.94 -11.44
CA TRP A 47 11.59 -17.43 -12.00
C TRP A 47 12.64 -17.63 -10.91
N VAL A 48 12.82 -16.64 -10.03
CA VAL A 48 13.77 -16.70 -8.91
C VAL A 48 13.40 -17.82 -7.92
N HIS A 49 12.11 -17.99 -7.62
CA HIS A 49 11.66 -19.13 -6.80
C HIS A 49 11.94 -20.48 -7.48
N GLY A 50 11.72 -20.59 -8.79
CA GLY A 50 12.06 -21.79 -9.56
C GLY A 50 13.57 -22.06 -9.60
N TYR A 51 14.40 -21.01 -9.62
CA TYR A 51 15.86 -21.13 -9.47
C TYR A 51 16.20 -21.70 -8.09
N ILE A 52 15.61 -21.15 -7.01
CA ILE A 52 15.80 -21.65 -5.65
C ILE A 52 15.44 -23.14 -5.56
N ASP A 53 14.27 -23.56 -6.08
CA ASP A 53 13.81 -24.95 -6.04
C ASP A 53 14.72 -25.93 -6.82
N ARG A 54 15.41 -25.46 -7.86
CA ARG A 54 16.34 -26.28 -8.67
C ARG A 54 17.74 -26.37 -8.09
N THR A 55 18.09 -25.46 -7.20
CA THR A 55 19.37 -25.47 -6.50
C THR A 55 19.25 -26.28 -5.21
N ASN A 56 20.34 -26.86 -4.72
CA ASN A 56 20.36 -27.50 -3.39
C ASN A 56 20.39 -26.48 -2.24
N LEU A 57 19.89 -25.26 -2.48
CA LEU A 57 19.90 -24.17 -1.52
C LEU A 57 18.83 -24.41 -0.45
N GLN A 58 19.25 -24.55 0.81
CA GLN A 58 18.32 -24.67 1.92
C GLN A 58 17.60 -23.34 2.14
N VAL A 59 16.28 -23.32 2.01
CA VAL A 59 15.47 -22.12 2.29
C VAL A 59 15.39 -21.91 3.79
N ASN A 60 16.09 -20.88 4.28
CA ASN A 60 16.02 -20.46 5.68
C ASN A 60 14.86 -19.48 5.91
N SER A 61 14.64 -19.10 7.17
CA SER A 61 13.57 -18.17 7.56
C SER A 61 13.61 -16.85 6.79
N THR A 62 14.80 -16.28 6.58
CA THR A 62 14.98 -15.00 5.85
C THR A 62 14.54 -15.11 4.39
N LEU A 63 15.06 -16.11 3.66
CA LEU A 63 14.72 -16.30 2.25
C LEU A 63 13.24 -16.69 2.09
N GLY A 64 12.73 -17.52 3.00
CA GLY A 64 11.31 -17.87 3.07
C GLY A 64 10.42 -16.66 3.29
N THR A 65 10.80 -15.76 4.21
CA THR A 65 10.09 -14.50 4.46
C THR A 65 10.03 -13.63 3.21
N ALA A 66 11.15 -13.53 2.46
CA ALA A 66 11.18 -12.78 1.20
C ALA A 66 10.30 -13.39 0.11
N LEU A 67 10.23 -14.73 0.00
CA LEU A 67 9.30 -15.41 -0.91
C LEU A 67 7.84 -15.11 -0.57
N ILE A 68 7.48 -15.17 0.72
CA ILE A 68 6.13 -14.85 1.20
C ILE A 68 5.78 -13.39 0.88
N ASP A 69 6.66 -12.45 1.23
CA ASP A 69 6.46 -11.01 1.01
C ASP A 69 6.33 -10.68 -0.49
N MET A 70 7.18 -11.28 -1.32
CA MET A 70 7.13 -11.14 -2.78
C MET A 70 5.78 -11.62 -3.34
N TYR A 71 5.37 -12.85 -3.03
CA TYR A 71 4.11 -13.36 -3.56
C TYR A 71 2.90 -12.56 -3.05
N ALA A 72 2.88 -12.19 -1.77
CA ALA A 72 1.80 -11.41 -1.19
C ALA A 72 1.69 -10.02 -1.86
N LYS A 73 2.80 -9.29 -2.01
CA LYS A 73 2.82 -7.96 -2.62
C LYS A 73 2.57 -7.98 -4.13
N CYS A 74 2.96 -9.04 -4.82
CA CYS A 74 2.67 -9.26 -6.23
C CYS A 74 1.24 -9.81 -6.48
N GLY A 75 0.37 -9.82 -5.47
CA GLY A 75 -1.04 -10.17 -5.63
C GLY A 75 -1.35 -11.67 -5.69
N CYS A 76 -0.39 -12.56 -5.40
CA CYS A 76 -0.55 -14.02 -5.49
C CYS A 76 -0.53 -14.65 -4.09
N ILE A 77 -1.56 -14.38 -3.30
CA ILE A 77 -1.63 -14.73 -1.87
C ILE A 77 -1.60 -16.25 -1.62
N GLU A 78 -2.12 -17.05 -2.55
CA GLU A 78 -2.13 -18.51 -2.44
C GLU A 78 -0.71 -19.08 -2.48
N LYS A 79 0.15 -18.53 -3.35
CA LYS A 79 1.56 -18.93 -3.40
C LYS A 79 2.34 -18.44 -2.19
N ALA A 80 1.98 -17.28 -1.62
CA ALA A 80 2.54 -16.81 -0.37
C ALA A 80 2.22 -17.78 0.78
N LEU A 81 0.97 -18.26 0.87
CA LEU A 81 0.55 -19.24 1.87
C LEU A 81 1.28 -20.59 1.69
N LEU A 82 1.42 -21.08 0.46
CA LEU A 82 2.19 -22.30 0.18
C LEU A 82 3.67 -22.16 0.57
N ALA A 83 4.29 -21.01 0.27
CA ALA A 83 5.66 -20.74 0.68
C ALA A 83 5.79 -20.68 2.20
N PHE A 84 4.82 -20.07 2.89
CA PHE A 84 4.74 -20.06 4.34
C PHE A 84 4.62 -21.49 4.90
N GLU A 85 3.66 -22.29 4.44
CA GLU A 85 3.44 -23.65 4.92
C GLU A 85 4.68 -24.54 4.79
N LYS A 86 5.40 -24.46 3.66
CA LYS A 86 6.62 -25.22 3.38
C LYS A 86 7.78 -24.94 4.34
N LEU A 87 7.79 -23.81 5.06
CA LEU A 87 8.88 -23.51 6.00
C LEU A 87 8.86 -24.45 7.21
N PRO A 88 9.93 -25.24 7.45
CA PRO A 88 9.94 -26.24 8.52
C PRO A 88 9.94 -25.60 9.91
N VAL A 89 10.61 -24.46 10.05
CA VAL A 89 10.67 -23.66 11.28
C VAL A 89 10.31 -22.23 10.92
N LYS A 90 9.36 -21.65 11.66
CA LYS A 90 8.86 -20.30 11.44
C LYS A 90 9.10 -19.48 12.70
N ASP A 91 10.05 -18.55 12.62
CA ASP A 91 10.22 -17.52 13.64
C ASP A 91 9.25 -16.35 13.40
N VAL A 92 9.42 -15.25 14.12
CA VAL A 92 8.54 -14.07 14.03
C VAL A 92 8.39 -13.50 12.61
N TYR A 93 9.39 -13.67 11.72
CA TYR A 93 9.43 -13.00 10.42
C TYR A 93 8.45 -13.62 9.39
N PRO A 94 8.45 -14.94 9.10
CA PRO A 94 7.47 -15.55 8.20
C PRO A 94 6.02 -15.38 8.67
N TRP A 95 5.78 -15.49 9.99
CA TRP A 95 4.45 -15.25 10.57
C TRP A 95 3.99 -13.84 10.30
N THR A 96 4.84 -12.86 10.59
CA THR A 96 4.54 -11.44 10.37
C THR A 96 4.32 -11.13 8.89
N ALA A 97 5.13 -11.68 7.99
CA ALA A 97 4.98 -11.47 6.55
C ALA A 97 3.63 -12.01 6.04
N MET A 98 3.23 -13.20 6.46
CA MET A 98 1.96 -13.78 6.04
C MET A 98 0.74 -13.06 6.65
N ILE A 99 0.81 -12.66 7.94
CA ILE A 99 -0.23 -11.86 8.62
C ILE A 99 -0.43 -10.52 7.88
N ASN A 100 0.67 -9.84 7.55
CA ASN A 100 0.65 -8.59 6.79
C ASN A 100 0.09 -8.80 5.39
N GLY A 101 0.52 -9.86 4.70
CA GLY A 101 0.03 -10.21 3.37
C GLY A 101 -1.49 -10.40 3.34
N LEU A 102 -2.03 -11.19 4.28
CA LEU A 102 -3.49 -11.38 4.40
C LEU A 102 -4.22 -10.07 4.71
N ALA A 103 -3.67 -9.25 5.62
CA ALA A 103 -4.23 -7.95 5.95
C ALA A 103 -4.29 -7.00 4.75
N MET A 104 -3.24 -6.99 3.91
CA MET A 104 -3.17 -6.20 2.68
C MET A 104 -4.19 -6.64 1.64
N HIS A 105 -4.51 -7.93 1.60
CA HIS A 105 -5.52 -8.52 0.71
C HIS A 105 -6.95 -8.42 1.26
N GLY A 106 -7.14 -7.76 2.41
CA GLY A 106 -8.46 -7.59 3.03
C GLY A 106 -9.01 -8.84 3.73
N ASP A 107 -8.22 -9.92 3.84
CA ASP A 107 -8.61 -11.13 4.57
C ASP A 107 -8.29 -11.00 6.07
N ALA A 108 -9.08 -10.15 6.74
CA ALA A 108 -8.90 -9.85 8.15
C ALA A 108 -9.04 -11.10 9.03
N LEU A 109 -10.03 -11.96 8.75
CA LEU A 109 -10.33 -13.12 9.57
C LEU A 109 -9.20 -14.16 9.52
N THR A 110 -8.67 -14.46 8.33
CA THR A 110 -7.54 -15.38 8.21
C THR A 110 -6.28 -14.77 8.82
N SER A 111 -6.06 -13.45 8.67
CA SER A 111 -4.94 -12.75 9.31
C SER A 111 -4.94 -12.90 10.84
N LEU A 112 -6.10 -12.66 11.49
CA LEU A 112 -6.25 -12.81 12.94
C LEU A 112 -6.21 -14.28 13.42
N SER A 113 -6.73 -15.20 12.60
CA SER A 113 -6.58 -16.64 12.84
C SER A 113 -5.10 -17.05 12.82
N LEU A 114 -4.33 -16.53 11.86
CA LEU A 114 -2.91 -16.80 11.74
C LEU A 114 -2.10 -16.18 12.89
N PHE A 115 -2.47 -14.99 13.35
CA PHE A 115 -1.93 -14.41 14.59
C PHE A 115 -2.19 -15.32 15.80
N SER A 116 -3.40 -15.87 15.92
CA SER A 116 -3.72 -16.82 17.00
C SER A 116 -2.89 -18.11 16.90
N CYS A 117 -2.65 -18.62 15.68
CA CYS A 117 -1.76 -19.75 15.43
C CYS A 117 -0.30 -19.45 15.81
N MET A 118 0.20 -18.25 15.51
CA MET A 118 1.53 -17.78 15.92
C MET A 118 1.71 -17.85 17.44
N LEU A 119 0.72 -17.35 18.20
CA LEU A 119 0.72 -17.40 19.66
C LEU A 119 0.69 -18.83 20.20
N ARG A 120 -0.18 -19.69 19.64
CA ARG A 120 -0.23 -21.13 20.00
C ARG A 120 1.06 -21.88 19.70
N SER A 121 1.83 -21.40 18.72
CA SER A 121 3.13 -21.96 18.36
C SER A 121 4.26 -21.44 19.25
N GLY A 122 3.96 -20.62 20.26
CA GLY A 122 4.94 -20.05 21.19
C GLY A 122 5.78 -18.92 20.59
N VAL A 123 5.43 -18.42 19.41
CA VAL A 123 6.16 -17.33 18.75
C VAL A 123 5.60 -15.99 19.23
N GLN A 124 6.47 -15.17 19.82
CA GLN A 124 6.08 -13.86 20.34
C GLN A 124 5.93 -12.84 19.20
N PRO A 125 4.83 -12.07 19.16
CA PRO A 125 4.66 -11.01 18.18
C PRO A 125 5.58 -9.83 18.47
N ASN A 126 5.96 -9.11 17.42
CA ASN A 126 6.73 -7.88 17.53
C ASN A 126 5.90 -6.68 17.05
N LYS A 127 6.49 -5.49 17.07
CA LYS A 127 5.86 -4.24 16.59
C LYS A 127 5.35 -4.37 15.15
N VAL A 128 6.09 -5.04 14.27
CA VAL A 128 5.66 -5.21 12.87
C VAL A 128 4.46 -6.16 12.76
N THR A 129 4.40 -7.21 13.59
CA THR A 129 3.24 -8.10 13.67
C THR A 129 1.97 -7.33 14.04
N PHE A 130 2.04 -6.43 15.01
CA PHE A 130 0.89 -5.64 15.44
C PHE A 130 0.42 -4.63 14.39
N ILE A 131 1.32 -4.09 13.56
CA ILE A 131 0.91 -3.29 12.40
C ILE A 131 0.01 -4.12 11.47
N GLY A 132 0.37 -5.37 11.20
CA GLY A 132 -0.45 -6.30 10.40
C GLY A 132 -1.82 -6.58 11.00
N VAL A 133 -1.85 -6.94 12.29
CA VAL A 133 -3.07 -7.21 13.04
C VAL A 133 -4.00 -6.00 13.07
N LEU A 134 -3.47 -4.81 13.36
CA LEU A 134 -4.28 -3.58 13.39
C LEU A 134 -4.74 -3.15 12.00
N SER A 135 -3.92 -3.36 10.97
CA SER A 135 -4.33 -3.12 9.58
C SER A 135 -5.44 -4.09 9.15
N ALA A 136 -5.36 -5.36 9.54
CA ALA A 136 -6.42 -6.34 9.34
C ALA A 136 -7.73 -5.90 10.01
N CYS A 137 -7.65 -5.43 11.26
CA CYS A 137 -8.82 -4.89 11.97
C CYS A 137 -9.39 -3.67 11.23
N SER A 138 -8.52 -2.76 10.77
CA SER A 138 -8.91 -1.56 10.02
C SER A 138 -9.64 -1.87 8.71
N HIS A 139 -9.15 -2.84 7.93
CA HIS A 139 -9.80 -3.27 6.68
C HIS A 139 -11.06 -4.09 6.93
N GLY A 140 -11.08 -4.88 8.02
CA GLY A 140 -12.23 -5.70 8.42
C GLY A 140 -13.32 -4.94 9.19
N GLY A 141 -13.10 -3.68 9.56
CA GLY A 141 -14.03 -2.91 10.41
C GLY A 141 -14.15 -3.45 11.84
N LEU A 142 -13.16 -4.18 12.33
CA LEU A 142 -13.14 -4.84 13.64
C LEU A 142 -12.65 -3.87 14.71
N VAL A 143 -13.51 -2.91 15.07
CA VAL A 143 -13.15 -1.78 15.94
C VAL A 143 -12.77 -2.25 17.36
N ASP A 144 -13.56 -3.15 17.93
CA ASP A 144 -13.35 -3.60 19.31
C ASP A 144 -12.09 -4.47 19.44
N GLU A 145 -11.86 -5.37 18.47
CA GLU A 145 -10.64 -6.16 18.37
C GLU A 145 -9.42 -5.26 18.16
N GLY A 146 -9.52 -4.23 17.30
CA GLY A 146 -8.45 -3.27 17.10
C GLY A 146 -8.06 -2.54 18.39
N ARG A 147 -9.05 -2.08 19.18
CA ARG A 147 -8.81 -1.48 20.51
C ARG A 147 -8.14 -2.47 21.47
N GLU A 148 -8.63 -3.72 21.51
CA GLU A 148 -8.08 -4.76 22.36
C GLU A 148 -6.61 -5.03 22.02
N PHE A 149 -6.30 -5.26 20.74
CA PHE A 149 -4.95 -5.54 20.28
C PHE A 149 -4.01 -4.37 20.52
N PHE A 150 -4.43 -3.14 20.19
CA PHE A 150 -3.63 -1.94 20.44
C PHE A 150 -3.30 -1.79 21.93
N GLY A 151 -4.28 -1.95 22.81
CA GLY A 151 -4.06 -1.93 24.26
C GLY A 151 -3.24 -3.11 24.78
N SER A 152 -3.30 -4.28 24.12
CA SER A 152 -2.53 -5.46 24.51
C SER A 152 -1.03 -5.29 24.25
N MET A 153 -0.63 -4.47 23.27
CA MET A 153 0.77 -4.24 22.94
C MET A 153 1.59 -3.81 24.17
N SER A 154 1.14 -2.77 24.87
CA SER A 154 1.81 -2.31 26.09
C SER A 154 1.54 -3.21 27.28
N ARG A 155 0.30 -3.68 27.46
CA ARG A 155 -0.13 -4.44 28.66
C ARG A 155 0.46 -5.85 28.74
N ASN A 156 0.49 -6.57 27.62
CA ASN A 156 0.82 -7.99 27.57
C ASN A 156 2.19 -8.25 26.94
N TYR A 157 2.60 -7.41 25.99
CA TYR A 157 3.83 -7.62 25.20
C TYR A 157 4.93 -6.60 25.48
N TYR A 158 4.67 -5.58 26.31
CA TYR A 158 5.61 -4.51 26.64
C TYR A 158 6.18 -3.80 25.39
N LEU A 159 5.35 -3.70 24.34
CA LEU A 159 5.68 -3.05 23.08
C LEU A 159 5.08 -1.66 23.04
N GLU A 160 5.94 -0.64 23.11
CA GLU A 160 5.51 0.75 22.91
C GLU A 160 5.01 0.97 21.48
N PRO A 161 3.74 1.41 21.29
CA PRO A 161 3.18 1.73 19.98
C PRO A 161 3.97 2.84 19.29
N ASN A 162 4.31 2.63 18.03
CA ASN A 162 4.93 3.65 17.17
C ASN A 162 3.88 4.30 16.24
N VAL A 163 4.32 5.29 15.47
CA VAL A 163 3.49 6.07 14.53
C VAL A 163 2.64 5.21 13.56
N ASN A 164 3.12 4.04 13.14
CA ASN A 164 2.37 3.17 12.24
C ASN A 164 1.18 2.51 12.94
N HIS A 165 1.31 2.12 14.20
CA HIS A 165 0.21 1.54 14.98
C HIS A 165 -0.90 2.58 15.20
N TYR A 166 -0.51 3.80 15.56
CA TYR A 166 -1.45 4.92 15.65
C TYR A 166 -2.11 5.21 14.30
N GLY A 167 -1.36 5.16 13.20
CA GLY A 167 -1.90 5.26 11.85
C GLY A 167 -2.99 4.22 11.55
N CYS A 168 -2.73 2.95 11.87
CA CYS A 168 -3.74 1.87 11.71
C CYS A 168 -4.99 2.13 12.55
N MET A 169 -4.83 2.60 13.79
CA MET A 169 -5.96 2.89 14.68
C MET A 169 -6.78 4.10 14.24
N VAL A 170 -6.12 5.17 13.79
CA VAL A 170 -6.80 6.37 13.25
C VAL A 170 -7.58 6.02 11.99
N ASP A 171 -7.00 5.20 11.12
CA ASP A 171 -7.65 4.68 9.91
C ASP A 171 -8.88 3.82 10.27
N LEU A 172 -8.75 2.90 11.23
CA LEU A 172 -9.84 2.05 11.73
C LEU A 172 -11.00 2.89 12.31
N LEU A 173 -10.69 3.79 13.26
CA LEU A 173 -11.67 4.64 13.93
C LEU A 173 -12.33 5.61 12.95
N GLY A 174 -11.53 6.20 12.06
CA GLY A 174 -12.01 7.10 11.02
C GLY A 174 -13.00 6.40 10.09
N ARG A 175 -12.65 5.20 9.57
CA ARG A 175 -13.56 4.41 8.73
C ARG A 175 -14.85 4.03 9.44
N ALA A 176 -14.80 3.76 10.74
CA ALA A 176 -15.97 3.49 11.56
C ALA A 176 -16.78 4.76 11.95
N GLY A 177 -16.30 5.97 11.61
CA GLY A 177 -16.96 7.23 11.94
C GLY A 177 -16.71 7.74 13.36
N HIS A 178 -15.81 7.12 14.11
CA HIS A 178 -15.42 7.53 15.47
C HIS A 178 -14.41 8.70 15.45
N PHE A 179 -14.80 9.83 14.85
CA PHE A 179 -13.90 10.97 14.62
C PHE A 179 -13.35 11.61 15.89
N ASP A 180 -14.15 11.73 16.94
CA ASP A 180 -13.71 12.33 18.21
C ASP A 180 -12.65 11.46 18.89
N GLU A 181 -12.84 10.14 18.87
CA GLU A 181 -11.87 9.18 19.39
C GLU A 181 -10.59 9.18 18.54
N ALA A 182 -10.71 9.21 17.21
CA ALA A 182 -9.56 9.28 16.31
C ALA A 182 -8.75 10.56 16.52
N MET A 183 -9.41 11.71 16.68
CA MET A 183 -8.75 13.00 16.97
C MET A 183 -8.06 12.98 18.33
N LYS A 184 -8.74 12.50 19.36
CA LYS A 184 -8.14 12.34 20.69
C LYS A 184 -6.92 11.43 20.65
N LEU A 185 -7.01 10.33 19.91
CA LEU A 185 -5.89 9.40 19.75
C LEU A 185 -4.67 10.08 19.09
N ILE A 186 -4.88 10.98 18.13
CA ILE A 186 -3.81 11.78 17.51
C ILE A 186 -3.21 12.78 18.51
N GLU A 187 -4.05 13.43 19.31
CA GLU A 187 -3.63 14.41 20.33
C GLU A 187 -2.81 13.75 21.47
N ASP A 188 -3.20 12.54 21.86
CA ASP A 188 -2.55 11.76 22.93
C ASP A 188 -1.27 11.02 22.45
N MET A 189 -0.91 11.11 21.17
CA MET A 189 0.28 10.43 20.64
C MET A 189 1.57 10.94 21.32
N PRO A 190 2.47 10.04 21.75
CA PRO A 190 3.74 10.45 22.36
C PRO A 190 4.79 10.92 21.32
N MET A 191 4.45 10.87 20.02
CA MET A 191 5.29 11.34 18.92
C MET A 191 4.49 12.26 17.99
N GLU A 192 5.20 13.08 17.21
CA GLU A 192 4.54 13.96 16.24
C GLU A 192 3.75 13.17 15.18
N PRO A 193 2.47 13.53 14.95
CA PRO A 193 1.65 12.87 13.94
C PRO A 193 2.19 13.13 12.54
N THR A 194 2.45 12.06 11.78
CA THR A 194 2.93 12.20 10.39
C THR A 194 1.81 12.66 9.46
N PRO A 195 2.14 13.26 8.29
CA PRO A 195 1.15 13.57 7.25
C PRO A 195 0.36 12.35 6.75
N GLY A 196 0.85 11.13 6.99
CA GLY A 196 0.14 9.88 6.70
C GLY A 196 -1.08 9.68 7.60
N ILE A 197 -0.94 9.92 8.91
CA ILE A 197 -2.03 9.79 9.90
C ILE A 197 -3.16 10.77 9.61
N TRP A 198 -2.82 12.05 9.39
CA TRP A 198 -3.78 13.06 8.96
C TRP A 198 -4.44 12.71 7.62
N GLY A 199 -3.68 12.11 6.70
CA GLY A 199 -4.20 11.61 5.43
C GLY A 199 -5.24 10.51 5.59
N ALA A 200 -4.99 9.54 6.49
CA ALA A 200 -5.93 8.48 6.80
C ALA A 200 -7.27 9.04 7.33
N LEU A 201 -7.21 9.93 8.33
CA LEU A 201 -8.41 10.55 8.88
C LEU A 201 -9.14 11.44 7.86
N PHE A 202 -8.41 12.17 7.01
CA PHE A 202 -9.00 12.96 5.92
C PHE A 202 -9.76 12.07 4.94
N GLY A 203 -9.20 10.91 4.57
CA GLY A 203 -9.87 9.94 3.70
C GLY A 203 -11.21 9.49 4.29
N SER A 204 -11.25 9.19 5.59
CA SER A 204 -12.49 8.88 6.30
C SER A 204 -13.50 10.03 6.31
N CYS A 205 -13.03 11.28 6.40
CA CYS A 205 -13.92 12.45 6.32
C CYS A 205 -14.63 12.54 4.96
N MET A 206 -13.96 12.15 3.87
CA MET A 206 -14.58 12.09 2.53
C MET A 206 -15.69 11.05 2.49
N ILE A 207 -15.46 9.87 3.06
CA ILE A 207 -16.42 8.76 3.09
C ILE A 207 -17.68 9.16 3.86
N HIS A 208 -17.51 9.74 5.04
CA HIS A 208 -18.61 10.12 5.94
C HIS A 208 -19.16 11.53 5.70
N LYS A 209 -18.67 12.24 4.68
CA LYS A 209 -19.03 13.64 4.38
C LYS A 209 -18.85 14.58 5.58
N ALA A 210 -17.85 14.32 6.43
CA ALA A 210 -17.50 15.14 7.58
C ALA A 210 -16.71 16.38 7.13
N PHE A 211 -17.41 17.32 6.49
CA PHE A 211 -16.80 18.42 5.73
C PHE A 211 -15.93 19.34 6.59
N GLU A 212 -16.43 19.76 7.76
CA GLU A 212 -15.73 20.73 8.62
C GLU A 212 -14.40 20.17 9.12
N LEU A 213 -14.40 18.89 9.52
CA LEU A 213 -13.18 18.20 9.95
C LEU A 213 -12.23 17.98 8.77
N GLY A 214 -12.74 17.50 7.64
CA GLY A 214 -11.97 17.33 6.42
C GLY A 214 -11.28 18.63 5.98
N GLU A 215 -12.00 19.75 5.99
CA GLU A 215 -11.45 21.05 5.61
C GLU A 215 -10.31 21.49 6.55
N ARG A 216 -10.48 21.31 7.85
CA ARG A 216 -9.44 21.61 8.85
C ARG A 216 -8.18 20.78 8.61
N ILE A 217 -8.35 19.46 8.42
CA ILE A 217 -7.23 18.54 8.18
C ILE A 217 -6.54 18.85 6.85
N GLY A 218 -7.29 19.10 5.77
CA GLY A 218 -6.73 19.44 4.46
C GLY A 218 -5.91 20.73 4.48
N LYS A 219 -6.41 21.78 5.16
CA LYS A 219 -5.64 23.01 5.37
C LYS A 219 -4.38 22.77 6.20
N HIS A 220 -4.45 21.91 7.22
CA HIS A 220 -3.29 21.53 8.04
C HIS A 220 -2.24 20.77 7.22
N LEU A 221 -2.65 19.80 6.41
CA LEU A 221 -1.78 19.03 5.52
C LEU A 221 -1.03 19.91 4.50
N ILE A 222 -1.69 20.92 3.94
CA ILE A 222 -1.05 21.90 3.05
C ILE A 222 0.01 22.72 3.79
N LYS A 223 -0.21 23.05 5.08
CA LYS A 223 0.78 23.76 5.90
C LYS A 223 1.99 22.86 6.20
N LEU A 224 1.76 21.57 6.49
CA LEU A 224 2.83 20.60 6.75
C LEU A 224 3.66 20.27 5.50
N GLN A 225 3.02 20.15 4.34
CA GLN A 225 3.68 19.76 3.09
C GLN A 225 3.32 20.73 1.94
N PRO A 226 3.82 21.98 1.99
CA PRO A 226 3.42 23.03 1.06
C PRO A 226 3.82 22.77 -0.39
N HIS A 227 4.80 21.90 -0.64
CA HIS A 227 5.28 21.53 -1.97
C HIS A 227 4.70 20.20 -2.49
N HIS A 228 3.78 19.57 -1.75
CA HIS A 228 3.21 18.29 -2.12
C HIS A 228 1.85 18.47 -2.80
N SER A 229 1.82 18.28 -4.13
CA SER A 229 0.63 18.45 -4.99
C SER A 229 -0.61 17.73 -4.47
N GLY A 230 -0.46 16.48 -4.03
CA GLY A 230 -1.56 15.64 -3.54
C GLY A 230 -2.36 16.25 -2.39
N ARG A 231 -1.77 17.10 -1.54
CA ARG A 231 -2.50 17.72 -0.41
C ARG A 231 -3.49 18.80 -0.88
N TYR A 232 -3.12 19.55 -1.90
CA TYR A 232 -4.00 20.52 -2.56
C TYR A 232 -5.11 19.80 -3.32
N VAL A 233 -4.77 18.74 -4.04
CA VAL A 233 -5.75 17.94 -4.79
C VAL A 233 -6.79 17.33 -3.86
N LEU A 234 -6.37 16.74 -2.73
CA LEU A 234 -7.29 16.18 -1.73
C LEU A 234 -8.27 17.23 -1.19
N LEU A 235 -7.79 18.41 -0.80
CA LEU A 235 -8.66 19.48 -0.30
C LEU A 235 -9.58 20.04 -1.39
N ALA A 236 -9.09 20.18 -2.63
CA ALA A 236 -9.92 20.61 -3.75
C ALA A 236 -11.03 19.58 -4.04
N ASN A 237 -10.71 18.28 -3.97
CA ASN A 237 -11.68 17.21 -4.16
C ASN A 237 -12.77 17.23 -3.08
N LEU A 238 -12.41 17.45 -1.81
CA LEU A 238 -13.38 17.65 -0.73
C LEU A 238 -14.35 18.79 -1.05
N TYR A 239 -13.83 19.96 -1.45
CA TYR A 239 -14.69 21.09 -1.84
C TYR A 239 -15.60 20.75 -3.02
N SER A 240 -15.09 20.07 -4.05
CA SER A 240 -15.90 19.63 -5.19
C SER A 240 -17.01 18.67 -4.78
N THR A 241 -16.74 17.68 -3.91
CA THR A 241 -17.77 16.74 -3.43
C THR A 241 -18.88 17.42 -2.62
N CYS A 242 -18.59 18.59 -2.03
CA CYS A 242 -19.56 19.42 -1.33
C CYS A 242 -20.09 20.58 -2.18
N GLN A 243 -19.90 20.55 -3.50
CA GLN A 243 -20.35 21.55 -4.47
C GLN A 243 -19.82 22.98 -4.19
N LYS A 244 -18.69 23.11 -3.49
CA LYS A 244 -18.03 24.38 -3.20
C LYS A 244 -16.98 24.68 -4.28
N TRP A 245 -17.45 24.88 -5.51
CA TRP A 245 -16.61 25.03 -6.70
C TRP A 245 -15.63 26.20 -6.63
N GLU A 246 -16.05 27.34 -6.07
CA GLU A 246 -15.18 28.51 -5.89
C GLU A 246 -13.99 28.22 -4.94
N ALA A 247 -14.26 27.51 -3.85
CA ALA A 247 -13.22 27.11 -2.89
C ALA A 247 -12.25 26.10 -3.52
N ALA A 248 -12.76 25.13 -4.30
CA ALA A 248 -11.93 24.19 -5.06
C ALA A 248 -11.03 24.92 -6.06
N ALA A 249 -11.57 25.88 -6.81
CA ALA A 249 -10.80 26.71 -7.75
C ALA A 249 -9.73 27.55 -7.03
N HIS A 250 -10.05 28.10 -5.85
CA HIS A 250 -9.09 28.84 -5.03
C HIS A 250 -7.91 27.98 -4.59
N VAL A 251 -8.16 26.74 -4.13
CA VAL A 251 -7.08 25.81 -3.74
C VAL A 251 -6.19 25.46 -4.93
N ARG A 252 -6.77 25.22 -6.12
CA ARG A 252 -6.00 24.96 -7.35
C ARG A 252 -5.15 26.18 -7.74
N LYS A 253 -5.69 27.39 -7.62
CA LYS A 253 -4.95 28.64 -7.85
C LYS A 253 -3.81 28.82 -6.85
N LEU A 254 -4.04 28.51 -5.57
CA LEU A 254 -3.01 28.54 -4.53
C LEU A 254 -1.87 27.55 -4.84
N MET A 255 -2.21 26.34 -5.28
CA MET A 255 -1.24 25.33 -5.71
C MET A 255 -0.35 25.85 -6.85
N LYS A 256 -0.97 26.41 -7.91
CA LYS A 256 -0.25 27.04 -9.04
C LYS A 256 0.61 28.21 -8.60
N GLY A 257 0.09 29.09 -7.74
CA GLY A 257 0.82 30.26 -7.23
C GLY A 257 2.06 29.90 -6.40
N LYS A 258 2.11 28.70 -5.84
CA LYS A 258 3.29 28.15 -5.14
C LYS A 258 4.25 27.35 -6.04
N GLY A 259 4.01 27.31 -7.34
CA GLY A 259 4.82 26.55 -8.30
C GLY A 259 4.69 25.03 -8.13
N VAL A 260 3.62 24.55 -7.48
CA VAL A 260 3.41 23.11 -7.27
C VAL A 260 2.63 22.56 -8.46
N GLY A 261 3.30 21.76 -9.29
CA GLY A 261 2.66 21.05 -10.41
C GLY A 261 1.87 19.82 -9.95
N LYS A 262 0.82 19.43 -10.67
CA LYS A 262 0.15 18.14 -10.49
C LYS A 262 1.16 17.05 -10.87
N THR A 263 1.49 16.17 -9.93
CA THR A 263 2.32 15.00 -10.23
C THR A 263 1.44 14.05 -11.03
N PRO A 264 1.80 13.69 -12.28
CA PRO A 264 0.99 12.76 -13.05
C PRO A 264 0.96 11.42 -12.32
N GLY A 265 -0.19 10.74 -12.37
CA GLY A 265 -0.27 9.37 -11.91
C GLY A 265 0.61 8.49 -12.79
N CYS A 266 1.37 7.59 -12.18
CA CYS A 266 2.11 6.56 -12.89
C CYS A 266 1.69 5.18 -12.36
N SER A 267 1.62 4.23 -13.26
CA SER A 267 1.49 2.80 -12.97
C SER A 267 2.44 2.04 -13.87
N TRP A 268 2.80 0.82 -13.52
CA TRP A 268 3.61 -0.04 -14.37
C TRP A 268 3.13 -1.47 -14.27
N ILE A 269 3.42 -2.25 -15.29
CA ILE A 269 3.23 -3.70 -15.29
C ILE A 269 4.52 -4.37 -15.73
N GLU A 270 4.66 -5.62 -15.33
CA GLU A 270 5.72 -6.49 -15.79
C GLU A 270 5.14 -7.49 -16.79
N MET A 271 5.74 -7.56 -17.97
CA MET A 271 5.35 -8.47 -19.03
C MET A 271 6.61 -9.10 -19.63
N SER A 272 6.71 -10.42 -19.57
CA SER A 272 7.79 -11.19 -20.19
C SER A 272 9.21 -10.75 -19.76
N GLY A 273 9.39 -10.30 -18.51
CA GLY A 273 10.69 -9.83 -18.04
C GLY A 273 10.90 -8.31 -18.17
N GLU A 274 10.06 -7.59 -18.92
CA GLU A 274 10.18 -6.15 -19.15
C GLU A 274 9.15 -5.36 -18.34
N ILE A 275 9.55 -4.20 -17.82
CA ILE A 275 8.67 -3.31 -17.05
C ILE A 275 8.17 -2.20 -17.96
N HIS A 276 6.87 -2.18 -18.22
CA HIS A 276 6.19 -1.16 -19.01
C HIS A 276 5.58 -0.12 -18.07
N GLU A 277 6.01 1.13 -18.21
CA GLU A 277 5.50 2.26 -17.43
C GLU A 277 4.40 3.01 -18.20
N PHE A 278 3.34 3.39 -17.49
CA PHE A 278 2.20 4.13 -17.99
C PHE A 278 2.02 5.38 -17.14
N ILE A 279 2.20 6.54 -17.77
CA ILE A 279 2.01 7.83 -17.14
C ILE A 279 0.67 8.39 -17.63
N SER A 280 -0.10 8.99 -16.71
CA SER A 280 -1.38 9.61 -17.04
C SER A 280 -1.21 10.64 -18.16
N PHE A 281 -2.03 10.50 -19.21
CA PHE A 281 -2.00 11.28 -20.46
C PHE A 281 -0.78 11.07 -21.36
N ASP A 282 0.12 10.16 -21.02
CA ASP A 282 1.23 9.79 -21.88
C ASP A 282 0.76 8.88 -23.03
N LYS A 283 1.40 9.06 -24.19
CA LYS A 283 1.22 8.27 -25.41
C LYS A 283 2.57 7.82 -26.01
N SER A 284 3.65 7.92 -25.24
CA SER A 284 4.99 7.54 -25.66
C SER A 284 5.16 6.04 -25.93
N HIS A 285 4.31 5.20 -25.34
CA HIS A 285 4.35 3.74 -25.54
C HIS A 285 4.09 3.39 -27.01
N THR A 286 4.89 2.46 -27.55
CA THR A 286 4.83 2.01 -28.96
C THR A 286 3.45 1.47 -29.35
N GLU A 287 2.81 0.75 -28.42
CA GLU A 287 1.47 0.18 -28.59
C GLU A 287 0.35 1.08 -28.02
N SER A 288 0.60 2.36 -27.76
CA SER A 288 -0.37 3.26 -27.12
C SER A 288 -1.74 3.26 -27.81
N ASN A 289 -1.78 3.27 -29.14
CA ASN A 289 -3.04 3.23 -29.90
C ASN A 289 -3.88 1.98 -29.60
N ASP A 290 -3.24 0.80 -29.53
CA ASP A 290 -3.92 -0.46 -29.26
C ASP A 290 -4.39 -0.54 -27.80
N VAL A 291 -3.58 -0.03 -26.86
CA VAL A 291 -3.96 0.09 -25.45
C VAL A 291 -5.20 0.97 -25.28
N TYR A 292 -5.22 2.17 -25.87
CA TYR A 292 -6.39 3.06 -25.80
C TYR A 292 -7.61 2.45 -26.51
N ALA A 293 -7.43 1.77 -27.65
CA ALA A 293 -8.52 1.08 -28.32
C ALA A 293 -9.11 -0.06 -27.47
N MET A 294 -8.28 -0.79 -26.71
CA MET A 294 -8.74 -1.82 -25.77
C MET A 294 -9.47 -1.20 -24.57
N LEU A 295 -8.97 -0.09 -24.02
CA LEU A 295 -9.65 0.64 -22.95
C LEU A 295 -11.04 1.11 -23.37
N ASP A 296 -11.17 1.64 -24.59
CA ASP A 296 -12.47 2.05 -25.14
C ASP A 296 -13.44 0.87 -25.26
N ARG A 297 -12.96 -0.31 -25.69
CA ARG A 297 -13.78 -1.54 -25.74
C ARG A 297 -14.24 -1.96 -24.34
N ILE A 298 -13.34 -1.97 -23.36
CA ILE A 298 -13.67 -2.31 -21.96
C ILE A 298 -14.72 -1.34 -21.41
N ILE A 299 -14.59 -0.03 -21.68
CA ILE A 299 -15.59 0.97 -21.24
C ILE A 299 -16.97 0.68 -21.85
N VAL A 300 -17.02 0.28 -23.12
CA VAL A 300 -18.28 -0.12 -23.78
C VAL A 300 -18.87 -1.35 -23.11
N GLU A 301 -18.07 -2.40 -22.87
CA GLU A 301 -18.52 -3.63 -22.21
C GLU A 301 -19.02 -3.37 -20.79
N LEU A 302 -18.30 -2.54 -20.01
CA LEU A 302 -18.72 -2.14 -18.67
C LEU A 302 -20.09 -1.46 -18.70
N LYS A 303 -20.31 -0.52 -19.62
CA LYS A 303 -21.61 0.15 -19.78
C LYS A 303 -22.72 -0.82 -20.14
N LEU A 304 -22.45 -1.79 -21.03
CA LEU A 304 -23.39 -2.86 -21.37
C LEU A 304 -23.71 -3.76 -20.16
N ALA A 305 -22.73 -3.99 -19.29
CA ALA A 305 -22.90 -4.71 -18.03
C ALA A 305 -23.59 -3.89 -16.91
N GLY A 306 -24.03 -2.66 -17.21
CA GLY A 306 -24.77 -1.80 -16.28
C GLY A 306 -23.91 -0.83 -15.46
N TYR A 307 -22.62 -0.68 -15.78
CA TYR A 307 -21.78 0.35 -15.18
C TYR A 307 -22.24 1.75 -15.61
N VAL A 308 -22.56 2.60 -14.62
CA VAL A 308 -22.86 4.02 -14.84
C VAL A 308 -21.67 4.84 -14.33
N PRO A 309 -20.92 5.52 -15.19
CA PRO A 309 -19.82 6.36 -14.75
C PRO A 309 -20.34 7.54 -13.92
N ASP A 310 -19.72 7.82 -12.78
CA ASP A 310 -20.01 9.01 -11.99
C ASP A 310 -19.46 10.26 -12.71
N SER A 311 -20.32 10.91 -13.46
CA SER A 311 -19.98 12.10 -14.26
C SER A 311 -19.70 13.34 -13.40
N ASN A 312 -19.98 13.32 -12.09
CA ASN A 312 -19.78 14.48 -11.21
C ASN A 312 -18.29 14.80 -10.94
N ILE A 313 -17.37 13.88 -11.28
CA ILE A 313 -15.93 14.02 -11.00
C ILE A 313 -15.16 14.48 -12.25
N LEU A 314 -15.67 14.20 -13.46
CA LEU A 314 -14.91 14.28 -14.71
C LEU A 314 -14.96 15.64 -15.43
N GLU A 315 -15.93 16.52 -15.13
CA GLU A 315 -16.11 17.75 -15.92
C GLU A 315 -14.98 18.79 -15.76
N PHE A 316 -14.08 18.65 -14.78
CA PHE A 316 -13.00 19.62 -14.53
C PHE A 316 -11.58 19.06 -14.56
N ASP A 317 -11.38 17.77 -14.86
CA ASP A 317 -10.05 17.24 -15.23
C ASP A 317 -9.73 17.51 -16.72
N ASN A 318 -10.68 18.11 -17.47
CA ASN A 318 -10.50 18.59 -18.84
C ASN A 318 -9.78 19.95 -18.94
N ASP A 319 -9.35 20.55 -17.82
CA ASP A 319 -8.39 21.65 -17.87
C ASP A 319 -7.01 21.07 -18.22
N GLY A 320 -6.84 20.84 -19.52
CA GLY A 320 -5.60 20.43 -20.15
C GLY A 320 -4.41 21.25 -19.66
N PHE A 321 -3.30 20.52 -19.51
CA PHE A 321 -1.97 21.07 -19.65
C PHE A 321 -1.77 21.57 -21.09
#